data_AF-A0A972P9R3-F1
#
_entry.id   AF-A0A972P9R3-F1
#
_cell.length_a   1.000
_cell.length_b   1.000
_cell.length_c   1.000
_cell.angle_alpha   90.00
_cell.angle_beta   90.00
_cell.angle_gamma   90.00
#
_symmetry.space_group_name_H-M   'P 1'
#
loop_
_entity.id
_entity.type
_entity.pdbx_description
1 polymer ?
#
loop_
_entity_poly.entity_id
_entity_poly.type
_entity_poly.pdbx_seq_one_letter_code
_entity_poly.pdbx_strand_id
1 'polypeptide(L)'
;MINSGLSLFLFILFGVMVVLGTCVLNRRDFHGKLVKTAIQKIEQSERVLNKTNGRVVSSNHPLIGTNEREVSLVITEKFLGIIESADGYITKIPLEQTRARVITADVSPV
;
A
#
# COMPACT_ATOMS: atom_id res chain seq x y z
N MET A 1 15.66 -27.20 -38.16
CA MET A 1 14.36 -27.77 -37.75
C MET A 1 14.15 -27.41 -36.28
N ILE A 2 13.28 -26.45 -35.98
CA ILE A 2 12.94 -26.10 -34.60
C ILE A 2 12.05 -27.22 -34.07
N ASN A 3 12.45 -27.87 -32.97
CA ASN A 3 11.68 -28.93 -32.33
C ASN A 3 10.28 -28.39 -31.99
N SER A 4 9.24 -28.98 -32.59
CA SER A 4 7.84 -28.59 -32.43
C SER A 4 7.40 -28.54 -30.96
N GLY A 5 8.00 -29.39 -30.11
CA GLY A 5 7.78 -29.37 -28.65
C GLY A 5 8.35 -28.14 -27.93
N LEU A 6 9.46 -27.57 -28.40
CA LEU A 6 10.05 -26.36 -27.82
C LEU A 6 9.20 -25.12 -28.10
N SER A 7 8.64 -25.05 -29.32
CA SER A 7 7.70 -23.99 -29.72
C SER A 7 6.43 -24.02 -28.87
N LEU A 8 5.82 -25.20 -28.71
CA LEU A 8 4.60 -25.35 -27.90
C LEU A 8 4.83 -24.98 -26.42
N PHE A 9 5.96 -25.38 -25.85
CA PHE A 9 6.32 -25.04 -24.47
C PHE A 9 6.47 -23.52 -24.27
N LEU A 10 7.11 -22.81 -25.21
CA LEU A 10 7.25 -21.35 -25.18
C LEU A 10 5.89 -20.64 -25.23
N PHE A 11 4.94 -21.12 -26.03
CA PHE A 11 3.59 -20.55 -26.08
C PHE A 11 2.81 -20.75 -24.78
N ILE A 12 2.93 -21.92 -24.14
CA ILE A 12 2.29 -22.17 -22.84
C ILE A 12 2.91 -21.28 -21.75
N LEU A 13 4.24 -21.19 -21.71
CA LEU A 13 4.95 -20.33 -20.75
C LEU A 13 4.53 -18.86 -20.90
N PHE A 14 4.44 -18.38 -22.14
CA PHE A 14 3.98 -17.03 -22.44
C PHE A 14 2.52 -16.81 -22.01
N GLY A 15 1.63 -17.76 -22.29
CA GLY A 15 0.24 -17.70 -21.85
C GLY A 15 0.11 -17.60 -20.32
N VAL A 16 0.88 -18.39 -19.57
CA VAL A 16 0.90 -18.34 -18.10
C VAL A 16 1.43 -16.99 -17.59
N MET A 17 2.49 -16.46 -18.20
CA MET A 17 3.04 -15.14 -17.86
C MET A 17 2.02 -14.00 -18.08
N VAL A 18 1.27 -14.03 -19.18
CA VAL A 18 0.25 -13.01 -19.48
C VAL A 18 -0.92 -13.09 -18.49
N VAL A 19 -1.38 -14.30 -18.15
CA VAL A 19 -2.46 -14.50 -17.17
C VAL A 19 -2.03 -14.04 -15.77
N LEU A 20 -0.80 -14.39 -15.34
CA LEU A 20 -0.26 -13.92 -14.07
C LEU A 20 -0.09 -12.40 -14.06
N GLY A 21 0.44 -11.81 -15.13
CA GLY A 21 0.62 -10.37 -15.27
C GLY A 21 -0.70 -9.60 -15.15
N THR A 22 -1.72 -10.02 -15.89
CA THR A 22 -3.05 -9.40 -15.84
C THR A 22 -3.75 -9.61 -14.49
N CYS A 23 -3.57 -10.76 -13.84
CA CYS A 23 -4.10 -11.02 -12.50
C CYS A 23 -3.45 -10.10 -11.44
N VAL A 24 -2.13 -9.90 -11.52
CA VAL A 24 -1.38 -9.00 -10.62
C VAL A 24 -1.79 -7.54 -10.84
N LEU A 25 -1.99 -7.12 -12.09
CA LEU A 25 -2.46 -5.76 -12.41
C LEU A 25 -3.87 -5.50 -11.86
N ASN A 26 -4.81 -6.42 -12.11
CA ASN A 26 -6.18 -6.30 -11.59
C ASN A 26 -6.24 -6.20 -10.06
N ARG A 27 -5.38 -6.94 -9.34
CA ARG A 27 -5.31 -6.82 -7.88
C ARG A 27 -4.85 -5.43 -7.44
N ARG A 28 -3.79 -4.88 -8.04
CA ARG A 28 -3.30 -3.53 -7.69
C ARG A 28 -4.34 -2.45 -7.96
N ASP A 29 -5.03 -2.53 -9.10
CA ASP A 29 -6.09 -1.57 -9.45
C ASP A 29 -7.27 -1.64 -8.47
N PHE A 30 -7.63 -2.85 -8.02
CA PHE A 30 -8.67 -3.04 -7.03
C PHE A 30 -8.29 -2.42 -5.68
N HIS A 31 -7.08 -2.67 -5.20
CA HIS A 31 -6.55 -2.09 -3.96
C HIS A 31 -6.49 -0.55 -4.03
N GLY A 32 -5.97 0.00 -5.13
CA GLY A 32 -5.93 1.45 -5.35
C GLY A 32 -7.34 2.08 -5.36
N LYS A 33 -8.34 1.38 -5.90
CA LYS A 33 -9.74 1.83 -5.89
C LYS A 33 -10.32 1.88 -4.48
N LEU A 34 -10.06 0.86 -3.65
CA LEU A 34 -10.52 0.82 -2.26
C LEU A 34 -9.95 1.98 -1.43
N VAL A 35 -8.64 2.22 -1.52
CA VAL A 35 -7.98 3.34 -0.84
C VAL A 35 -8.55 4.67 -1.31
N LYS A 36 -8.75 4.84 -2.63
CA LYS A 36 -9.32 6.08 -3.17
C LYS A 36 -10.74 6.32 -2.64
N THR A 37 -11.58 5.28 -2.57
CA THR A 37 -12.93 5.40 -2.00
C THR A 37 -12.90 5.74 -0.51
N ALA A 38 -11.99 5.15 0.26
CA ALA A 38 -11.81 5.45 1.68
C ALA A 38 -11.44 6.93 1.90
N ILE A 39 -10.51 7.46 1.10
CA ILE A 39 -10.08 8.86 1.18
C ILE A 39 -11.21 9.80 0.77
N GLN A 40 -11.92 9.48 -0.31
CA GLN A 40 -13.05 10.29 -0.76
C GLN A 40 -14.16 10.39 0.28
N LYS A 41 -14.42 9.32 1.05
CA LYS A 41 -15.35 9.35 2.19
C LYS A 41 -14.88 10.32 3.28
N ILE A 42 -13.57 10.38 3.55
CA ILE A 42 -13.02 11.32 4.52
C ILE A 42 -13.17 12.75 4.01
N GLU A 43 -12.79 13.02 2.75
CA GLU A 43 -12.90 14.34 2.11
C GLU A 43 -14.34 14.88 2.05
N GLN A 44 -15.33 14.00 1.93
CA GLN A 44 -16.74 14.39 2.00
C GLN A 44 -17.21 14.76 3.41
N SER A 45 -16.62 14.13 4.43
CA SER A 45 -17.01 14.32 5.83
C SER A 45 -16.24 15.44 6.52
N GLU A 46 -14.99 15.68 6.13
CA GLU A 46 -14.06 16.56 6.82
C GLU A 46 -13.05 17.20 5.87
N ARG A 47 -12.52 18.35 6.28
CA ARG A 47 -11.41 18.99 5.59
C ARG A 47 -10.12 18.20 5.81
N VAL A 48 -9.55 17.72 4.70
CA VAL A 48 -8.23 17.08 4.69
C VAL A 48 -7.15 18.16 4.70
N LEU A 49 -6.27 18.11 5.70
CA LEU A 49 -5.13 19.01 5.84
C LEU A 49 -3.92 18.52 5.07
N ASN A 50 -3.68 17.20 5.10
CA ASN A 50 -2.57 16.60 4.37
C ASN A 50 -2.86 15.12 4.07
N LYS A 51 -2.23 14.61 3.02
CA LYS A 51 -2.27 13.21 2.61
C LYS A 51 -0.87 12.78 2.21
N THR A 52 -0.40 11.69 2.79
CA THR A 52 0.89 11.09 2.43
C THR A 52 0.77 9.58 2.36
N ASN A 53 1.64 8.95 1.56
CA ASN A 53 1.77 7.50 1.55
C ASN A 53 2.96 7.12 2.42
N GLY A 54 2.79 6.08 3.22
CA GLY A 54 3.80 5.60 4.13
C GLY A 54 3.87 4.07 4.12
N ARG A 55 4.89 3.55 4.80
CA ARG A 55 4.96 2.14 5.15
C ARG A 55 4.94 2.02 6.66
N VAL A 56 4.07 1.16 7.16
CA VAL A 56 4.10 0.74 8.55
C VAL A 56 4.95 -0.53 8.59
N VAL A 57 6.03 -0.46 9.36
CA VAL A 57 6.90 -1.60 9.61
C VAL A 57 6.53 -2.15 10.97
N SER A 58 5.91 -3.34 11.01
CA SER A 58 5.51 -3.99 12.25
C SER A 58 6.38 -5.22 12.52
N SER A 59 7.07 -5.19 13.67
CA SER A 59 7.97 -6.22 14.21
C SER A 59 9.21 -6.56 13.37
N ASN A 60 10.34 -6.78 14.06
CA ASN A 60 11.52 -7.48 13.54
C ASN A 60 11.62 -8.83 14.27
N HIS A 61 10.58 -9.67 14.16
CA HIS A 61 10.59 -10.96 14.85
C HIS A 61 11.40 -11.96 14.02
N PRO A 62 12.45 -12.60 14.59
CA PRO A 62 13.39 -13.44 13.83
C PRO A 62 12.75 -14.66 13.13
N LEU A 63 11.55 -15.06 13.56
CA LEU A 63 10.81 -16.18 12.96
C LEU A 63 9.69 -15.76 11.99
N ILE A 64 9.21 -14.52 12.07
CA ILE A 64 8.04 -14.04 11.30
C ILE A 64 8.50 -13.05 10.21
N GLY A 65 9.75 -12.56 10.30
CA GLY A 65 10.27 -11.54 9.42
C GLY A 65 9.70 -10.17 9.74
N THR A 66 10.08 -9.20 8.91
CA THR A 66 9.56 -7.84 8.96
C THR A 66 8.23 -7.80 8.21
N ASN A 67 7.13 -7.44 8.90
CA ASN A 67 5.84 -7.25 8.25
C ASN A 67 5.68 -5.78 7.87
N GLU A 68 6.04 -5.48 6.62
CA GLU A 68 5.83 -4.18 6.01
C GLU A 68 4.44 -4.10 5.38
N ARG A 69 3.67 -3.09 5.76
CA ARG A 69 2.36 -2.78 5.18
C ARG A 69 2.39 -1.39 4.58
N GLU A 70 1.95 -1.28 3.34
CA GLU A 70 1.75 0.02 2.71
C GLU A 70 0.46 0.64 3.24
N VAL A 71 0.54 1.92 3.63
CA VAL A 71 -0.59 2.67 4.16
C VAL A 71 -0.67 4.05 3.52
N SER A 72 -1.88 4.57 3.38
CA SER A 72 -2.11 6.00 3.13
C SER A 72 -2.50 6.68 4.43
N LEU A 73 -1.75 7.72 4.78
CA LEU A 73 -2.00 8.57 5.94
C LEU A 73 -2.77 9.80 5.48
N VAL A 74 -3.89 10.08 6.16
CA VAL A 74 -4.72 11.26 5.91
C VAL A 74 -4.86 12.02 7.21
N ILE A 75 -4.43 13.27 7.23
CA ILE A 75 -4.54 14.15 8.38
C ILE A 75 -5.74 15.06 8.16
N THR A 76 -6.71 15.03 9.06
CA THR A 76 -7.84 15.97 9.11
C THR A 76 -7.69 16.91 10.29
N GLU A 77 -8.63 17.84 10.46
CA GLU A 77 -8.68 18.72 11.63
C GLU A 77 -8.99 17.98 12.94
N LYS A 78 -9.54 16.76 12.88
CA LYS A 78 -10.01 16.01 14.07
C LYS A 78 -9.25 14.73 14.33
N PHE A 79 -8.78 14.04 13.29
CA PHE A 79 -8.11 12.76 13.44
C PHE A 79 -7.01 12.54 12.40
N LEU A 80 -6.09 11.63 12.74
CA LEU A 80 -5.19 10.98 11.81
C LEU A 80 -5.85 9.67 11.33
N GLY A 81 -6.15 9.61 10.04
CA GLY A 81 -6.62 8.40 9.36
C GLY A 81 -5.44 7.61 8.83
N ILE A 82 -5.32 6.35 9.23
CA ILE A 82 -4.39 5.38 8.65
C ILE A 82 -5.21 4.41 7.81
N ILE A 83 -4.96 4.38 6.51
CA ILE A 83 -5.70 3.57 5.55
C ILE A 83 -4.79 2.46 5.04
N GLU A 84 -5.12 1.19 5.30
CA GLU A 84 -4.35 0.07 4.78
C GLU A 84 -4.55 -0.09 3.27
N SER A 85 -3.45 -0.21 2.51
CA SER A 85 -3.54 -0.34 1.04
C SER A 85 -4.17 -1.66 0.59
N ALA A 86 -4.14 -2.70 1.43
CA ALA A 86 -4.61 -4.04 1.08
C ALA A 86 -6.15 -4.15 1.05
N ASP A 87 -6.87 -3.41 1.86
CA ASP A 87 -8.34 -3.55 1.96
C ASP A 87 -9.06 -2.18 2.05
N GLY A 88 -8.32 -1.09 2.12
CA GLY A 88 -8.87 0.25 2.32
C GLY A 88 -9.45 0.45 3.72
N TYR A 89 -9.12 -0.41 4.69
CA TYR A 89 -9.57 -0.28 6.07
C TYR A 89 -9.01 1.00 6.70
N ILE A 90 -9.87 1.75 7.38
CA ILE A 90 -9.54 3.07 7.96
C ILE A 90 -9.47 2.95 9.48
N THR A 91 -8.28 3.16 10.03
CA THR A 91 -8.10 3.40 11.46
C THR A 91 -8.09 4.90 11.71
N LYS A 92 -9.02 5.39 12.55
CA LYS A 92 -9.09 6.80 12.93
C LYS A 92 -8.50 6.99 14.32
N ILE A 93 -7.46 7.82 14.43
CA ILE A 93 -6.83 8.17 15.69
C ILE A 93 -7.12 9.64 15.98
N PRO A 94 -7.91 9.98 17.02
CA PRO A 94 -8.15 11.37 17.39
C PRO A 94 -6.84 12.12 17.60
N LEU A 95 -6.73 13.36 17.10
CA LEU A 95 -5.49 14.13 17.22
C LEU A 95 -5.06 14.36 18.68
N GLU A 96 -6.01 14.44 19.60
CA GLU A 96 -5.77 14.53 21.05
C GLU A 96 -4.97 13.33 21.60
N GLN A 97 -5.11 12.17 20.97
CA GLN A 97 -4.43 10.92 21.35
C GLN A 97 -3.14 10.70 20.54
N THR A 98 -2.91 11.50 19.50
CA THR A 98 -1.77 11.35 18.61
C THR A 98 -0.51 11.94 19.23
N ARG A 99 0.35 11.09 19.79
CA ARG A 99 1.71 11.48 20.20
C ARG A 99 2.66 11.38 18.99
N ALA A 100 2.78 12.46 18.24
CA ALA A 100 3.79 12.53 17.17
C ALA A 100 5.17 12.85 17.78
N ARG A 101 6.13 11.95 17.58
CA ARG A 101 7.55 12.24 17.83
C ARG A 101 8.23 12.43 16.48
N VAL A 102 8.67 13.66 16.21
CA VAL A 102 9.46 13.95 15.02
C VAL A 102 10.86 13.37 15.26
N ILE A 103 11.24 12.36 14.46
CA ILE A 103 12.61 11.86 14.41
C ILE A 103 13.22 12.45 13.14
N THR A 104 13.87 13.60 13.28
CA THR A 104 14.80 14.07 12.25
C THR A 104 16.05 13.22 12.35
N ALA A 105 16.31 12.39 11.33
CA ALA A 105 17.65 11.84 11.17
C ALA A 105 18.59 13.04 10.96
N ASP A 106 19.55 13.21 11.86
CA ASP A 106 20.56 14.25 11.75
C ASP A 106 21.41 13.93 10.51
N VAL A 107 21.07 14.53 9.37
CA VAL A 107 21.90 14.46 8.18
C VAL A 107 23.00 15.50 8.37
N SER A 108 23.97 15.17 9.22
CA SER A 108 25.18 15.98 9.36
C SER A 108 25.87 16.04 8.01
N PRO A 109 26.08 17.23 7.40
CA PRO A 109 26.91 17.34 6.21
C PRO A 109 28.36 17.08 6.64
N VAL A 110 28.99 16.09 6.01
CA VAL A 110 30.45 15.86 6.05
C VAL A 110 31.13 16.91 5.19
#